data_AF-A0A8K1CSU8-F1
#
_entry.id   AF-A0A8K1CSU8-F1
#
_cell.length_a   1.000
_cell.length_b   1.000
_cell.length_c   1.000
_cell.angle_alpha   90.00
_cell.angle_beta   90.00
_cell.angle_gamma   90.00
#
_symmetry.space_group_name_H-M   'P 1'
#
loop_
_entity.id
_entity.type
_entity.pdbx_description
1 polymer ?
#
loop_
_entity_poly.entity_id
_entity_poly.type
_entity_poly.pdbx_seq_one_letter_code
_entity_poly.pdbx_strand_id
1 'polypeptide(L)'
;MHVRFVLSATHFLEDEQPRSAIAFVGIVWKLTLDDLRLADEEAKEFLVLKDVLPEHLQYPTLMEVILRECNGHIGAMRCVVDSLYYRFRPDMSTTEEEVLQFYLSTRTLECMSRCYGGGHKPPTSPSLQRFLTKCLLQDPSAGTVYLLKPSQEDELYLQRLMSAGIIVEDRYGLVTFVTPMAERFFTKWLFPHRATSDPKSVHDLVRNALASGVALESVATTDKATFHRRFLTALALHTRPSCLVLSNVSRLFPSVQSKTMDIVLDFYVGGELHWGLEVLVGDERVETYDSQFACHGKYGALGVTAYAVVDLGAYEATGEPKIAVCHK
;
A
#
# COMPACT_ATOMS: atom_id res chain seq x y z
N MET A 1 -19.59 -33.27 -12.72
CA MET A 1 -18.55 -32.31 -13.13
C MET A 1 -19.19 -30.93 -13.08
N HIS A 2 -18.99 -30.18 -11.98
CA HIS A 2 -19.54 -28.83 -11.85
C HIS A 2 -18.55 -27.84 -12.44
N VAL A 3 -18.83 -27.37 -13.66
CA VAL A 3 -18.07 -26.26 -14.26
C VAL A 3 -18.48 -25.00 -13.50
N ARG A 4 -17.54 -24.41 -12.75
CA ARG A 4 -17.69 -23.10 -12.12
C ARG A 4 -17.20 -22.05 -13.11
N PHE A 5 -18.08 -21.16 -13.54
CA PHE A 5 -17.72 -20.03 -14.40
C PHE A 5 -17.31 -18.86 -13.52
N VAL A 6 -16.12 -18.29 -13.74
CA VAL A 6 -15.72 -17.00 -13.16
C VAL A 6 -15.98 -15.94 -14.22
N LEU A 7 -16.99 -15.11 -13.99
CA LEU A 7 -17.26 -13.93 -14.82
C LEU A 7 -16.43 -12.77 -14.26
N SER A 8 -15.35 -12.40 -14.96
CA SER A 8 -14.55 -11.22 -14.64
C SER A 8 -14.80 -10.17 -15.73
N ALA A 9 -15.51 -9.09 -15.40
CA ALA A 9 -15.67 -7.95 -16.28
C ALA A 9 -14.59 -6.91 -15.97
N THR A 10 -13.51 -6.87 -16.76
CA THR A 10 -12.48 -5.82 -16.64
C THR A 10 -12.89 -4.61 -17.49
N HIS A 11 -12.99 -3.43 -16.86
CA HIS A 11 -13.15 -2.16 -17.57
C HIS A 11 -11.80 -1.79 -18.22
N PHE A 12 -11.76 -1.64 -19.54
CA PHE A 12 -10.61 -1.02 -20.21
C PHE A 12 -10.75 0.49 -20.12
N LEU A 13 -9.93 1.12 -19.27
CA LEU A 13 -9.89 2.56 -19.02
C LEU A 13 -8.86 3.31 -19.89
N GLU A 14 -8.43 2.72 -21.01
CA GLU A 14 -7.22 3.18 -21.71
C GLU A 14 -7.43 4.30 -22.73
N ASP A 15 -8.65 4.78 -23.00
CA ASP A 15 -8.87 5.87 -23.96
C ASP A 15 -9.59 7.10 -23.37
N GLU A 16 -9.20 8.28 -23.85
CA GLU A 16 -9.83 9.58 -23.56
C GLU A 16 -11.28 9.71 -24.07
N GLN A 17 -11.83 8.65 -24.66
CA GLN A 17 -13.25 8.55 -24.99
C GLN A 17 -13.96 7.67 -23.97
N PRO A 18 -15.03 8.17 -23.31
CA PRO A 18 -15.84 7.35 -22.45
C PRO A 18 -16.68 6.43 -23.35
N ARG A 19 -16.15 5.28 -23.73
CA ARG A 19 -17.03 4.11 -23.82
C ARG A 19 -16.97 3.45 -22.46
N SER A 20 -17.62 4.10 -21.49
CA SER A 20 -18.21 3.36 -20.36
C SER A 20 -18.80 2.08 -20.94
N ALA A 21 -18.54 0.93 -20.31
CA ALA A 21 -19.14 -0.32 -20.76
C ALA A 21 -20.63 -0.10 -20.99
N ILE A 22 -21.20 -0.69 -22.07
CA ILE A 22 -22.63 -0.56 -22.36
C ILE A 22 -23.39 -0.93 -21.07
N ALA A 23 -23.94 0.07 -20.40
CA ALA A 23 -24.69 -0.14 -19.18
C ALA A 23 -26.02 -0.75 -19.62
N PHE A 24 -26.22 -2.03 -19.33
CA PHE A 24 -27.49 -2.68 -19.59
C PHE A 24 -28.52 -2.19 -18.57
N VAL A 25 -29.14 -1.04 -18.87
CA VAL A 25 -30.12 -0.38 -17.99
C VAL A 25 -31.33 -1.27 -17.70
N GLY A 26 -31.65 -2.20 -18.61
CA GLY A 26 -32.75 -3.16 -18.47
C GLY A 26 -32.44 -4.38 -17.60
N ILE A 27 -31.19 -4.60 -17.17
CA ILE A 27 -30.84 -5.69 -16.27
C ILE A 27 -31.03 -5.21 -14.82
N VAL A 28 -32.06 -5.75 -14.16
CA VAL A 28 -32.44 -5.38 -12.79
C VAL A 28 -31.41 -5.88 -11.77
N TRP A 29 -30.76 -7.02 -12.04
CA TRP A 29 -29.73 -7.57 -11.18
C TRP A 29 -28.33 -7.32 -11.74
N LYS A 30 -27.61 -6.39 -11.13
CA LYS A 30 -26.24 -6.05 -11.52
C LYS A 30 -25.29 -6.77 -10.57
N LEU A 31 -24.34 -7.52 -11.14
CA LEU A 31 -23.18 -7.97 -10.39
C LEU A 31 -22.35 -6.76 -9.99
N THR A 32 -22.08 -6.65 -8.70
CA THR A 32 -21.19 -5.67 -8.09
C THR A 32 -19.81 -6.29 -7.84
N LEU A 33 -18.84 -5.47 -7.46
CA LEU A 33 -17.53 -5.97 -7.03
C LEU A 33 -17.66 -6.91 -5.81
N ASP A 34 -18.57 -6.60 -4.89
CA ASP A 34 -18.80 -7.41 -3.70
C ASP A 34 -19.34 -8.81 -4.05
N ASP A 35 -20.12 -8.94 -5.13
CA ASP A 35 -20.61 -10.24 -5.62
C ASP A 35 -19.50 -11.13 -6.22
N LEU A 36 -18.34 -10.55 -6.55
CA LEU A 36 -17.19 -11.24 -7.13
C LEU A 36 -16.02 -11.40 -6.13
N ARG A 37 -16.23 -10.99 -4.88
CA ARG A 37 -15.24 -11.06 -3.81
C ARG A 37 -15.36 -12.39 -3.10
N LEU A 38 -14.24 -13.11 -3.03
CA LEU A 38 -14.14 -14.34 -2.26
C LEU A 38 -14.24 -14.03 -0.77
N ALA A 39 -14.99 -14.84 -0.03
CA ALA A 39 -14.90 -14.84 1.42
C ALA A 39 -13.50 -15.31 1.87
N ASP A 40 -13.10 -14.99 3.11
CA ASP A 40 -11.78 -15.34 3.64
C ASP A 40 -11.43 -16.82 3.45
N GLU A 41 -12.41 -17.70 3.61
CA GLU A 41 -12.17 -19.15 3.54
C GLU A 41 -12.05 -19.63 2.09
N GLU A 42 -12.83 -19.06 1.18
CA GLU A 42 -12.71 -19.31 -0.26
C GLU A 42 -11.38 -18.77 -0.80
N ALA A 43 -10.92 -17.63 -0.28
CA ALA A 43 -9.64 -17.03 -0.65
C ALA A 43 -8.47 -17.89 -0.15
N LYS A 44 -8.56 -18.44 1.07
CA LYS A 44 -7.58 -19.41 1.59
C LYS A 44 -7.57 -20.68 0.76
N GLU A 45 -8.74 -21.25 0.49
CA GLU A 45 -8.89 -22.42 -0.38
C GLU A 45 -8.27 -22.16 -1.75
N PHE A 46 -8.53 -21.00 -2.36
CA PHE A 46 -7.98 -20.62 -3.66
C PHE A 46 -6.44 -20.71 -3.69
N LEU A 47 -5.74 -20.25 -2.65
CA LEU A 47 -4.28 -20.29 -2.60
C LEU A 47 -3.72 -21.70 -2.43
N VAL A 48 -4.47 -22.63 -1.83
CA VAL A 48 -4.02 -24.03 -1.65
C VAL A 48 -4.61 -24.99 -2.69
N LEU A 49 -5.47 -24.50 -3.60
CA LEU A 49 -5.99 -25.30 -4.69
C LEU A 49 -4.82 -25.83 -5.53
N LYS A 50 -4.92 -27.11 -5.88
CA LYS A 50 -3.96 -27.78 -6.74
C LYS A 50 -3.77 -26.97 -8.03
N ASP A 51 -2.51 -26.81 -8.44
CA ASP A 51 -2.10 -26.10 -9.66
C ASP A 51 -2.38 -24.57 -9.65
N VAL A 52 -2.67 -23.97 -8.48
CA VAL A 52 -2.80 -22.51 -8.32
C VAL A 52 -1.49 -21.90 -7.80
N LEU A 53 -1.27 -21.82 -6.49
CA LEU A 53 0.03 -21.40 -5.94
C LEU A 53 0.89 -22.66 -5.71
N PRO A 54 2.08 -22.76 -6.34
CA PRO A 54 2.97 -23.90 -6.12
C PRO A 54 3.30 -24.14 -4.65
N GLU A 55 3.33 -25.40 -4.22
CA GLU A 55 3.57 -25.78 -2.82
C GLU A 55 4.88 -25.18 -2.25
N HIS A 56 5.93 -25.05 -3.06
CA HIS A 56 7.20 -24.45 -2.65
C HIS A 56 7.14 -22.93 -2.44
N LEU A 57 6.04 -22.27 -2.83
CA LEU A 57 5.77 -20.85 -2.61
C LEU A 57 4.65 -20.63 -1.57
N GLN A 58 4.07 -21.68 -1.00
CA GLN A 58 3.01 -21.58 0.02
C GLN A 58 3.57 -21.26 1.41
N TYR A 59 4.35 -20.19 1.50
CA TYR A 59 4.86 -19.69 2.77
C TYR A 59 3.73 -19.07 3.59
N PRO A 60 3.60 -19.39 4.90
CA PRO A 60 2.49 -18.90 5.72
C PRO A 60 2.35 -17.38 5.74
N THR A 61 3.46 -16.64 5.87
CA THR A 61 3.42 -15.17 5.95
C THR A 61 3.03 -14.58 4.60
N LEU A 62 3.61 -15.09 3.52
CA LEU A 62 3.25 -14.66 2.17
C LEU A 62 1.76 -14.86 1.89
N MET A 63 1.22 -16.04 2.19
CA MET A 63 -0.20 -16.33 1.96
C MET A 63 -1.09 -15.36 2.73
N GLU A 64 -0.78 -15.09 4.01
CA GLU A 64 -1.55 -14.14 4.80
C GLU A 64 -1.48 -12.72 4.25
N VAL A 65 -0.29 -12.27 3.83
CA VAL A 65 -0.12 -10.96 3.20
C VAL A 65 -0.96 -10.85 1.92
N ILE A 66 -0.96 -11.88 1.07
CA ILE A 66 -1.79 -11.93 -0.16
C ILE A 66 -3.27 -11.85 0.18
N LEU A 67 -3.74 -12.65 1.16
CA LEU A 67 -5.13 -12.67 1.57
C LEU A 67 -5.59 -11.28 2.05
N ARG A 68 -4.77 -10.61 2.88
CA ARG A 68 -5.06 -9.27 3.40
C ARG A 68 -5.04 -8.20 2.32
N GLU A 69 -4.03 -8.19 1.47
CA GLU A 69 -3.90 -7.13 0.47
C GLU A 69 -4.90 -7.27 -0.67
N CYS A 70 -5.11 -8.48 -1.18
CA CYS A 70 -6.10 -8.71 -2.21
C CYS A 70 -7.52 -8.71 -1.65
N ASN A 71 -7.69 -9.03 -0.36
CA ASN A 71 -8.95 -8.94 0.35
C ASN A 71 -10.10 -9.66 -0.38
N GLY A 72 -9.84 -10.86 -0.90
CA GLY A 72 -10.79 -11.66 -1.67
C GLY A 72 -11.02 -11.21 -3.11
N HIS A 73 -10.36 -10.16 -3.60
CA HIS A 73 -10.45 -9.75 -5.01
C HIS A 73 -9.79 -10.79 -5.92
N ILE A 74 -10.59 -11.69 -6.50
CA ILE A 74 -10.11 -12.86 -7.26
C ILE A 74 -9.17 -12.49 -8.43
N GLY A 75 -9.46 -11.40 -9.15
CA GLY A 75 -8.59 -10.91 -10.23
C GLY A 75 -7.18 -10.55 -9.74
N ALA A 76 -7.07 -9.79 -8.64
CA ALA A 76 -5.81 -9.42 -8.03
C ALA A 76 -5.07 -10.66 -7.49
N MET A 77 -5.77 -11.54 -6.78
CA MET A 77 -5.19 -12.80 -6.29
C MET A 77 -4.62 -13.65 -7.43
N ARG A 78 -5.36 -13.78 -8.54
CA ARG A 78 -4.88 -14.52 -9.71
C ARG A 78 -3.66 -13.86 -10.34
N CYS A 79 -3.68 -12.53 -10.49
CA CYS A 79 -2.54 -11.80 -11.02
C CYS A 79 -1.28 -12.03 -10.16
N VAL A 80 -1.41 -12.01 -8.84
CA VAL A 80 -0.30 -12.31 -7.91
C VAL A 80 0.22 -13.73 -8.15
N VAL A 81 -0.65 -14.73 -8.16
CA VAL A 81 -0.26 -16.13 -8.37
C VAL A 81 0.47 -16.31 -9.70
N ASP A 82 -0.05 -15.74 -10.79
CA ASP A 82 0.58 -15.80 -12.10
C ASP A 82 1.97 -15.13 -12.10
N SER A 83 2.11 -13.98 -11.45
CA SER A 83 3.40 -13.28 -11.31
C SER A 83 4.43 -14.10 -10.52
N LEU A 84 4.01 -14.72 -9.41
CA LEU A 84 4.87 -15.57 -8.59
C LEU A 84 5.31 -16.82 -9.34
N TYR A 85 4.36 -17.51 -9.98
CA TYR A 85 4.61 -18.71 -10.78
C TYR A 85 5.59 -18.44 -11.91
N TYR A 86 5.43 -17.32 -12.62
CA TYR A 86 6.32 -16.95 -13.71
C TYR A 86 7.74 -16.64 -13.23
N ARG A 87 7.88 -16.04 -12.05
CA ARG A 87 9.16 -15.60 -11.50
C ARG A 87 9.96 -16.72 -10.83
N PHE A 88 9.29 -17.60 -10.09
CA PHE A 88 9.91 -18.59 -9.21
C PHE A 88 9.55 -20.01 -9.65
N ARG A 89 10.37 -20.55 -10.55
CA ARG A 89 10.17 -21.90 -11.07
C ARG A 89 10.46 -22.97 -10.00
N PRO A 90 9.85 -24.17 -10.09
CA PRO A 90 10.01 -25.22 -9.09
C PRO A 90 11.45 -25.71 -8.85
N ASP A 91 12.33 -25.53 -9.84
CA ASP A 91 13.75 -25.90 -9.78
C ASP A 91 14.64 -24.83 -9.13
N MET A 92 14.09 -23.66 -8.79
CA MET A 92 14.81 -22.60 -8.12
C MET A 92 14.76 -22.79 -6.60
N SER A 93 15.92 -22.72 -5.94
CA SER A 93 15.96 -22.42 -4.51
C SER A 93 15.43 -21.00 -4.33
N THR A 94 14.40 -20.81 -3.51
CA THR A 94 13.83 -19.50 -3.25
C THR A 94 13.46 -19.40 -1.78
N THR A 95 13.83 -18.31 -1.12
CA THR A 95 13.47 -18.05 0.28
C THR A 95 12.15 -17.28 0.38
N GLU A 96 11.44 -17.36 1.52
CA GLU A 96 10.23 -16.57 1.75
C GLU A 96 10.49 -15.05 1.60
N GLU A 97 11.68 -14.60 2.03
CA GLU A 97 12.15 -13.22 1.88
C GLU A 97 12.17 -12.77 0.41
N GLU A 98 12.80 -13.55 -0.47
CA GLU A 98 12.90 -13.21 -1.90
C GLU A 98 11.51 -13.14 -2.54
N VAL A 99 10.61 -14.04 -2.15
CA VAL A 99 9.23 -14.06 -2.67
C VAL A 99 8.45 -12.85 -2.17
N LEU A 100 8.53 -12.52 -0.88
CA LEU A 100 7.87 -11.34 -0.30
C LEU A 100 8.40 -10.05 -0.94
N GLN A 101 9.71 -9.90 -1.07
CA GLN A 101 10.33 -8.73 -1.71
C GLN A 101 9.87 -8.57 -3.16
N PHE A 102 9.80 -9.67 -3.92
CA PHE A 102 9.27 -9.63 -5.28
C PHE A 102 7.78 -9.30 -5.31
N TYR A 103 6.99 -9.89 -4.43
CA TYR A 103 5.55 -9.62 -4.31
C TYR A 103 5.25 -8.15 -3.98
N LEU A 104 6.04 -7.51 -3.12
CA LEU A 104 5.93 -6.08 -2.78
C LEU A 104 6.55 -5.15 -3.84
N SER A 105 7.12 -5.68 -4.93
CA SER A 105 7.81 -4.88 -5.95
C SER A 105 6.86 -4.21 -6.94
N THR A 106 7.36 -3.20 -7.65
CA THR A 106 6.62 -2.54 -8.74
C THR A 106 6.27 -3.50 -9.89
N ARG A 107 7.07 -4.55 -10.12
CA ARG A 107 6.80 -5.56 -11.16
C ARG A 107 5.49 -6.31 -10.90
N THR A 108 5.23 -6.68 -9.65
CA THR A 108 3.97 -7.33 -9.27
C THR A 108 2.80 -6.35 -9.41
N LEU A 109 3.00 -5.08 -9.04
CA LEU A 109 1.98 -4.04 -9.22
C LEU A 109 1.64 -3.75 -10.67
N GLU A 110 2.60 -3.83 -11.60
CA GLU A 110 2.34 -3.63 -13.03
C GLU A 110 1.32 -4.63 -13.56
N CYS A 111 1.32 -5.87 -13.06
CA CYS A 111 0.32 -6.88 -13.42
C CYS A 111 -1.11 -6.51 -12.96
N MET A 112 -1.25 -5.66 -11.94
CA MET A 112 -2.56 -5.20 -11.44
C MET A 112 -3.26 -4.21 -12.38
N SER A 113 -2.57 -3.72 -13.43
CA SER A 113 -3.21 -2.97 -14.53
C SER A 113 -4.35 -3.74 -15.20
N ARG A 114 -4.29 -5.08 -15.19
CA ARG A 114 -5.39 -5.95 -15.68
C ARG A 114 -6.65 -5.88 -14.82
N CYS A 115 -6.51 -5.54 -13.54
CA CYS A 115 -7.62 -5.45 -12.58
C CYS A 115 -8.15 -4.02 -12.48
N TYR A 116 -7.25 -3.04 -12.40
CA TYR A 116 -7.59 -1.66 -12.07
C TYR A 116 -7.42 -0.68 -13.24
N GLY A 117 -6.98 -1.15 -14.41
CA GLY A 117 -6.62 -0.31 -15.57
C GLY A 117 -5.20 0.27 -15.49
N GLY A 118 -4.50 0.37 -16.63
CA GLY A 118 -3.12 0.87 -16.69
C GLY A 118 -2.98 2.38 -16.97
N GLY A 119 -3.98 2.99 -17.60
CA GLY A 119 -3.94 4.36 -18.14
C GLY A 119 -4.29 5.49 -17.16
N HIS A 120 -4.05 5.33 -15.86
CA HIS A 120 -4.37 6.39 -14.89
C HIS A 120 -3.45 7.60 -15.07
N LYS A 121 -3.96 8.77 -14.68
CA LYS A 121 -3.23 10.05 -14.65
C LYS A 121 -3.10 10.50 -13.19
N PRO A 122 -2.10 11.33 -12.82
CA PRO A 122 -2.05 11.95 -11.50
C PRO A 122 -3.33 12.75 -11.17
N PRO A 123 -3.64 12.98 -9.88
CA PRO A 123 -4.76 13.83 -9.49
C PRO A 123 -4.69 15.21 -10.15
N THR A 124 -5.85 15.70 -10.57
CA THR A 124 -6.02 16.94 -11.34
C THR A 124 -5.78 18.21 -10.53
N SER A 125 -5.91 18.14 -9.20
CA SER A 125 -5.66 19.26 -8.30
C SER A 125 -4.89 18.85 -7.03
N PRO A 126 -4.10 19.75 -6.42
CA PRO A 126 -3.44 19.48 -5.13
C PRO A 126 -4.41 19.16 -3.99
N SER A 127 -5.63 19.72 -4.04
CA SER A 127 -6.68 19.44 -3.06
C SER A 127 -7.20 18.01 -3.19
N LEU A 128 -7.44 17.54 -4.42
CA LEU A 128 -7.83 16.16 -4.70
C LEU A 128 -6.71 15.17 -4.32
N GLN A 129 -5.45 15.49 -4.67
CA GLN A 129 -4.30 14.69 -4.26
C GLN A 129 -4.26 14.53 -2.74
N ARG A 130 -4.37 15.63 -1.99
CA ARG A 130 -4.38 15.61 -0.53
C ARG A 130 -5.54 14.78 0.03
N PHE A 131 -6.74 14.91 -0.54
CA PHE A 131 -7.90 14.11 -0.16
C PHE A 131 -7.66 12.61 -0.38
N LEU A 132 -7.16 12.21 -1.55
CA LEU A 132 -6.87 10.80 -1.83
C LEU A 132 -5.74 10.26 -0.94
N THR A 133 -4.74 11.08 -0.60
CA THR A 133 -3.71 10.67 0.37
C THR A 133 -4.29 10.49 1.78
N LYS A 134 -5.29 11.30 2.19
CA LYS A 134 -6.02 11.07 3.44
C LYS A 134 -6.78 9.74 3.40
N CYS A 135 -7.45 9.43 2.30
CA CYS A 135 -8.15 8.17 2.09
C CYS A 135 -7.20 6.96 2.16
N LEU A 136 -6.00 7.09 1.56
CA LEU A 136 -4.94 6.07 1.60
C LEU A 136 -4.51 5.74 3.04
N LEU A 137 -4.41 6.77 3.88
CA LEU A 137 -3.99 6.63 5.28
C LEU A 137 -5.13 6.34 6.26
N GLN A 138 -6.36 6.19 5.76
CA GLN A 138 -7.57 6.04 6.57
C GLN A 138 -7.70 7.16 7.62
N ASP A 139 -7.26 8.37 7.27
CA ASP A 139 -7.29 9.54 8.15
C ASP A 139 -8.77 9.89 8.46
N PRO A 140 -9.20 9.91 9.73
CA PRO A 140 -10.58 10.24 10.09
C PRO A 140 -11.02 11.64 9.60
N SER A 141 -10.06 12.53 9.32
CA SER A 141 -10.30 13.86 8.75
C SER A 141 -10.43 13.88 7.23
N ALA A 142 -10.35 12.73 6.54
CA ALA A 142 -10.60 12.63 5.10
C ALA A 142 -11.95 13.24 4.72
N GLY A 143 -12.96 13.06 5.60
CA GLY A 143 -14.30 13.58 5.38
C GLY A 143 -14.98 12.91 4.19
N THR A 144 -16.09 13.50 3.75
CA THR A 144 -16.84 13.02 2.57
C THR A 144 -16.45 13.78 1.30
N VAL A 145 -16.80 13.25 0.13
CA VAL A 145 -16.59 13.96 -1.16
C VAL A 145 -17.21 15.36 -1.14
N TYR A 146 -18.35 15.53 -0.45
CA TYR A 146 -19.02 16.82 -0.30
C TYR A 146 -18.15 17.89 0.37
N LEU A 147 -17.28 17.51 1.30
CA LEU A 147 -16.38 18.43 2.00
C LEU A 147 -15.20 18.87 1.11
N LEU A 148 -14.81 18.05 0.13
CA LEU A 148 -13.80 18.42 -0.87
C LEU A 148 -14.28 19.56 -1.76
N LYS A 149 -15.60 19.71 -1.97
CA LYS A 149 -16.21 20.62 -2.97
C LYS A 149 -15.47 20.50 -4.32
N PRO A 150 -15.40 19.28 -4.89
CA PRO A 150 -14.59 19.02 -6.06
C PRO A 150 -15.00 19.90 -7.24
N SER A 151 -14.03 20.26 -8.08
CA SER A 151 -14.34 20.80 -9.40
C SER A 151 -15.02 19.73 -10.26
N GLN A 152 -15.66 20.12 -11.38
CA GLN A 152 -16.23 19.15 -12.32
C GLN A 152 -15.18 18.14 -12.83
N GLU A 153 -13.93 18.57 -12.98
CA GLU A 153 -12.83 17.69 -13.40
C GLU A 153 -12.46 16.70 -12.28
N ASP A 154 -12.41 17.15 -11.03
CA ASP A 154 -12.14 16.29 -9.87
C ASP A 154 -13.28 15.26 -9.67
N GLU A 155 -14.54 15.64 -9.89
CA GLU A 155 -15.69 14.73 -9.86
C GLU A 155 -15.57 13.63 -10.93
N LEU A 156 -15.26 14.01 -12.17
CA LEU A 156 -15.03 13.06 -13.26
C LEU A 156 -13.85 12.13 -12.95
N TYR A 157 -12.80 12.63 -12.32
CA TYR A 157 -11.66 11.84 -11.89
C TYR A 157 -12.05 10.81 -10.83
N LEU A 158 -12.76 11.22 -9.78
CA LEU A 158 -13.25 10.32 -8.73
C LEU A 158 -14.19 9.24 -9.30
N GLN A 159 -15.11 9.61 -10.20
CA GLN A 159 -15.99 8.65 -10.87
C GLN A 159 -15.21 7.60 -11.66
N ARG A 160 -14.11 7.98 -12.32
CA ARG A 160 -13.22 7.04 -13.02
C ARG A 160 -12.56 6.07 -12.05
N LEU A 161 -12.05 6.56 -10.91
CA LEU A 161 -11.45 5.69 -9.90
C LEU A 161 -12.46 4.71 -9.28
N MET A 162 -13.70 5.16 -9.03
CA MET A 162 -14.78 4.29 -8.57
C MET A 162 -15.13 3.23 -9.61
N SER A 163 -15.24 3.62 -10.88
CA SER A 163 -15.51 2.71 -11.99
C SER A 163 -14.36 1.70 -12.22
N ALA A 164 -13.13 2.08 -11.86
CA ALA A 164 -11.95 1.22 -11.91
C ALA A 164 -11.86 0.22 -10.74
N GLY A 165 -12.76 0.32 -9.75
CA GLY A 165 -12.66 -0.47 -8.51
C GLY A 165 -11.46 -0.09 -7.64
N ILE A 166 -10.95 1.14 -7.75
CA ILE A 166 -9.81 1.62 -6.95
C ILE A 166 -10.30 2.21 -5.62
N ILE A 167 -11.35 3.04 -5.69
CA ILE A 167 -11.99 3.63 -4.52
C ILE A 167 -13.48 3.29 -4.50
N VAL A 168 -14.07 3.38 -3.32
CA VAL A 168 -15.52 3.24 -3.11
C VAL A 168 -15.98 4.31 -2.14
N GLU A 169 -17.20 4.77 -2.32
CA GLU A 169 -17.90 5.62 -1.37
C GLU A 169 -18.89 4.77 -0.58
N ASP A 170 -18.79 4.81 0.75
CA ASP A 170 -19.72 4.09 1.61
C ASP A 170 -21.07 4.83 1.75
N ARG A 171 -22.01 4.21 2.47
CA ARG A 171 -23.35 4.79 2.71
C ARG A 171 -23.35 6.12 3.48
N TYR A 172 -22.23 6.48 4.11
CA TYR A 172 -22.04 7.72 4.85
C TYR A 172 -21.28 8.78 4.03
N GLY A 173 -20.93 8.47 2.78
CA GLY A 173 -20.20 9.34 1.89
C GLY A 173 -18.68 9.32 2.11
N LEU A 174 -18.17 8.36 2.90
CA LEU A 174 -16.73 8.21 3.14
C LEU A 174 -16.09 7.48 1.98
N VAL A 175 -15.02 8.07 1.45
CA VAL A 175 -14.24 7.46 0.36
C VAL A 175 -13.07 6.68 0.92
N THR A 176 -12.97 5.42 0.52
CA THR A 176 -11.85 4.54 0.88
C THR A 176 -11.33 3.80 -0.34
N PHE A 177 -10.08 3.35 -0.28
CA PHE A 177 -9.59 2.36 -1.25
C PHE A 177 -10.30 1.03 -1.05
N VAL A 178 -10.65 0.36 -2.15
CA VAL A 178 -11.42 -0.88 -2.15
C VAL A 178 -10.64 -2.02 -1.48
N THR A 179 -9.34 -2.12 -1.78
CA THR A 179 -8.43 -3.10 -1.19
C THR A 179 -7.08 -2.45 -0.89
N PRO A 180 -6.29 -2.98 0.07
CA PRO A 180 -4.90 -2.52 0.24
C PRO A 180 -4.05 -2.72 -1.03
N MET A 181 -4.35 -3.73 -1.86
CA MET A 181 -3.70 -3.88 -3.17
C MET A 181 -4.03 -2.70 -4.11
N ALA A 182 -5.28 -2.22 -4.14
CA ALA A 182 -5.67 -1.07 -4.95
C ALA A 182 -5.02 0.23 -4.43
N GLU A 183 -4.96 0.41 -3.10
CA GLU A 183 -4.20 1.47 -2.43
C GLU A 183 -2.76 1.50 -2.93
N ARG A 184 -2.07 0.36 -2.78
CA ARG A 184 -0.67 0.20 -3.16
C ARG A 184 -0.41 0.41 -4.65
N PHE A 185 -1.28 -0.14 -5.50
CA PHE A 185 -1.23 0.03 -6.94
C PHE A 185 -1.31 1.52 -7.33
N PHE A 186 -2.21 2.27 -6.67
CA PHE A 186 -2.51 3.64 -7.04
C PHE A 186 -1.47 4.66 -6.54
N THR A 187 -0.68 4.31 -5.53
CA THR A 187 0.32 5.17 -4.88
C THR A 187 1.27 5.89 -5.84
N LYS A 188 1.65 5.27 -6.97
CA LYS A 188 2.56 5.91 -7.94
C LYS A 188 1.96 7.15 -8.61
N TRP A 189 0.64 7.20 -8.80
CA TRP A 189 -0.04 8.37 -9.36
C TRP A 189 -0.33 9.43 -8.30
N LEU A 190 -0.44 9.05 -7.02
CA LEU A 190 -0.53 9.99 -5.91
C LEU A 190 0.77 10.73 -5.64
N PHE A 191 1.91 10.14 -5.97
CA PHE A 191 3.22 10.76 -5.77
C PHE A 191 4.04 10.72 -7.07
N PRO A 192 3.66 11.52 -8.08
CA PRO A 192 4.27 11.47 -9.42
C PRO A 192 5.65 12.13 -9.48
N HIS A 193 5.93 13.09 -8.60
CA HIS A 193 7.19 13.83 -8.55
C HIS A 193 8.15 13.16 -7.57
N ARG A 194 9.02 12.31 -8.12
CA ARG A 194 9.97 11.49 -7.35
C ARG A 194 11.41 11.78 -7.75
N ALA A 195 12.33 11.44 -6.86
CA ALA A 195 13.76 11.60 -7.10
C ALA A 195 14.23 10.77 -8.31
N THR A 196 15.25 11.27 -9.01
CA THR A 196 15.87 10.56 -10.14
C THR A 196 16.89 9.51 -9.68
N SER A 197 17.38 9.64 -8.44
CA SER A 197 18.33 8.73 -7.81
C SER A 197 17.85 8.36 -6.41
N ASP A 198 18.17 7.15 -5.97
CA ASP A 198 17.87 6.72 -4.60
C ASP A 198 18.81 7.37 -3.58
N PRO A 199 18.37 7.47 -2.31
CA PRO A 199 19.22 7.87 -1.19
C PRO A 199 20.38 6.88 -1.00
N LYS A 200 21.51 7.37 -0.48
CA LYS A 200 22.70 6.53 -0.25
C LYS A 200 22.55 5.58 0.94
N SER A 201 21.68 5.93 1.88
CA SER A 201 21.43 5.16 3.10
C SER A 201 20.04 5.45 3.66
N VAL A 202 19.53 4.55 4.50
CA VAL A 202 18.27 4.77 5.24
C VAL A 202 18.36 6.01 6.14
N HIS A 203 19.54 6.28 6.70
CA HIS A 203 19.80 7.50 7.46
C HIS A 203 19.61 8.77 6.61
N ASP A 204 20.18 8.77 5.40
CA ASP A 204 20.06 9.92 4.49
C ASP A 204 18.62 10.13 4.03
N LEU A 205 17.89 9.05 3.77
CA LEU A 205 16.46 9.11 3.45
C LEU A 205 15.66 9.78 4.56
N VAL A 206 15.84 9.32 5.81
CA VAL A 206 15.15 9.90 6.98
C VAL A 206 15.52 11.38 7.14
N ARG A 207 16.81 11.72 7.07
CA ARG A 207 17.25 13.13 7.19
C ARG A 207 16.63 14.01 6.11
N ASN A 208 16.62 13.56 4.86
CA ASN A 208 16.04 14.31 3.74
C ASN A 208 14.51 14.45 3.88
N ALA A 209 13.83 13.39 4.31
CA ALA A 209 12.39 13.40 4.53
C ALA A 209 12.00 14.39 5.63
N LEU A 210 12.75 14.41 6.74
CA LEU A 210 12.55 15.35 7.83
C LEU A 210 12.86 16.80 7.39
N ALA A 211 14.01 17.01 6.73
CA ALA A 211 14.47 18.33 6.28
C ALA A 211 13.57 18.99 5.21
N SER A 212 12.71 18.22 4.54
CA SER A 212 11.79 18.74 3.52
C SER A 212 10.67 19.63 4.09
N GLY A 213 10.73 20.00 5.37
CA GLY A 213 9.80 20.93 6.02
C GLY A 213 8.40 20.33 6.26
N VAL A 214 8.08 19.20 5.63
CA VAL A 214 6.80 18.51 5.78
C VAL A 214 6.67 17.92 7.20
N ALA A 215 7.77 17.54 7.87
CA ALA A 215 7.74 16.98 9.22
C ALA A 215 8.02 17.98 10.38
N LEU A 216 8.43 19.21 10.07
CA LEU A 216 9.12 20.11 11.02
C LEU A 216 8.28 21.29 11.54
N GLU A 217 7.08 21.54 11.01
CA GLU A 217 6.12 22.45 11.66
C GLU A 217 5.59 21.77 12.94
N SER A 218 6.42 21.77 13.98
CA SER A 218 6.11 21.32 15.34
C SER A 218 5.40 19.96 15.37
N VAL A 219 6.19 18.89 15.51
CA VAL A 219 5.70 17.56 15.92
C VAL A 219 4.76 17.70 17.15
N ALA A 220 5.00 18.69 18.02
CA ALA A 220 4.19 19.03 19.19
C ALA A 220 2.77 19.59 18.89
N THR A 221 2.48 20.04 17.66
CA THR A 221 1.16 20.61 17.29
C THR A 221 0.50 19.90 16.11
N THR A 222 1.26 19.07 15.39
CA THR A 222 0.76 18.34 14.23
C THR A 222 0.18 17.00 14.68
N ASP A 223 -1.10 16.75 14.38
CA ASP A 223 -1.72 15.47 14.68
C ASP A 223 -1.00 14.31 13.97
N LYS A 224 -1.01 13.11 14.57
CA LYS A 224 -0.32 11.91 14.07
C LYS A 224 -0.66 11.58 12.61
N ALA A 225 -1.91 11.77 12.20
CA ALA A 225 -2.34 11.46 10.82
C ALA A 225 -1.77 12.46 9.81
N THR A 226 -1.73 13.75 10.16
CA THR A 226 -1.06 14.77 9.37
C THR A 226 0.44 14.50 9.28
N PHE A 227 1.11 14.15 10.39
CA PHE A 227 2.53 13.78 10.36
C PHE A 227 2.76 12.58 9.44
N HIS A 228 2.00 11.49 9.62
CA HIS A 228 2.09 10.29 8.81
C HIS A 228 1.98 10.61 7.31
N ARG A 229 0.97 11.40 6.93
CA ARG A 229 0.78 11.84 5.53
C ARG A 229 1.96 12.60 4.98
N ARG A 230 2.43 13.56 5.75
CA ARG A 230 3.54 14.44 5.38
C ARG A 230 4.84 13.63 5.25
N PHE A 231 5.09 12.70 6.16
CA PHE A 231 6.26 11.83 6.13
C PHE A 231 6.23 10.82 4.96
N LEU A 232 5.10 10.16 4.70
CA LEU A 232 4.93 9.29 3.52
C LEU A 232 5.21 10.06 2.22
N THR A 233 4.68 11.28 2.10
CA THR A 233 4.91 12.15 0.93
C THR A 233 6.39 12.47 0.78
N ALA A 234 7.09 12.77 1.88
CA ALA A 234 8.51 13.08 1.87
C ALA A 234 9.37 11.86 1.52
N LEU A 235 9.05 10.67 2.04
CA LEU A 235 9.72 9.42 1.66
C LEU A 235 9.55 9.13 0.16
N ALA A 236 8.34 9.31 -0.37
CA ALA A 236 8.08 9.13 -1.80
C ALA A 236 8.85 10.14 -2.67
N LEU A 237 8.94 11.41 -2.24
CA LEU A 237 9.68 12.46 -2.94
C LEU A 237 11.17 12.14 -3.06
N HIS A 238 11.76 11.53 -2.02
CA HIS A 238 13.19 11.24 -1.93
C HIS A 238 13.60 9.85 -2.38
N THR A 239 12.71 9.11 -3.06
CA THR A 239 12.99 7.77 -3.59
C THR A 239 12.66 7.71 -5.08
N ARG A 240 13.29 6.81 -5.86
CA ARG A 240 12.95 6.62 -7.27
C ARG A 240 11.53 6.07 -7.44
N PRO A 241 10.89 6.24 -8.62
CA PRO A 241 9.61 5.59 -8.93
C PRO A 241 9.61 4.06 -8.80
N SER A 242 10.76 3.40 -8.97
CA SER A 242 10.90 1.96 -8.77
C SER A 242 10.87 1.53 -7.30
N CYS A 243 11.02 2.48 -6.37
CA CYS A 243 11.03 2.25 -4.93
C CYS A 243 9.64 2.56 -4.36
N LEU A 244 8.83 1.50 -4.23
CA LEU A 244 7.52 1.60 -3.61
C LEU A 244 7.68 1.86 -2.10
N VAL A 245 6.97 2.88 -1.60
CA VAL A 245 6.92 3.15 -0.16
C VAL A 245 5.57 2.66 0.35
N LEU A 246 5.60 1.65 1.21
CA LEU A 246 4.43 1.14 1.92
C LEU A 246 4.35 1.80 3.27
N SER A 247 3.24 2.48 3.54
CA SER A 247 2.84 2.89 4.88
C SER A 247 2.05 1.79 5.58
N ASN A 248 2.07 1.75 6.91
CA ASN A 248 1.29 0.81 7.71
C ASN A 248 1.63 -0.66 7.41
N VAL A 249 2.92 -1.01 7.43
CA VAL A 249 3.40 -2.40 7.29
C VAL A 249 2.71 -3.30 8.31
N SER A 250 2.37 -2.75 9.47
CA SER A 250 1.55 -3.38 10.50
C SER A 250 0.23 -3.97 10.04
N ARG A 251 -0.40 -3.42 8.98
CA ARG A 251 -1.65 -3.96 8.42
C ARG A 251 -1.42 -5.25 7.62
N LEU A 252 -0.24 -5.38 7.01
CA LEU A 252 0.13 -6.52 6.18
C LEU A 252 0.48 -7.75 7.02
N PHE A 253 1.14 -7.54 8.15
CA PHE A 253 1.57 -8.61 9.04
C PHE A 253 0.70 -8.62 10.30
N PRO A 254 0.00 -9.73 10.65
CA PRO A 254 -0.64 -9.84 11.97
C PRO A 254 0.37 -9.65 13.09
N SER A 255 -0.10 -9.23 14.26
CA SER A 255 0.48 -9.73 15.50
C SER A 255 -0.63 -10.29 16.39
N VAL A 256 -0.27 -11.29 17.19
CA VAL A 256 -1.05 -11.67 18.37
C VAL A 256 -0.79 -10.58 19.39
N GLN A 257 -1.75 -9.67 19.56
CA GLN A 257 -1.80 -8.66 20.64
C GLN A 257 -0.56 -7.78 20.79
N SER A 258 -0.65 -6.53 20.34
CA SER A 258 0.18 -5.48 20.92
C SER A 258 -0.61 -4.18 21.01
N LYS A 259 -0.83 -3.71 22.25
CA LYS A 259 -1.37 -2.37 22.55
C LYS A 259 -0.43 -1.25 22.11
N THR A 260 0.79 -1.56 21.67
CA THR A 260 1.82 -0.62 21.23
C THR A 260 1.58 -0.06 19.82
N MET A 261 0.60 -0.59 19.07
CA MET A 261 0.34 -0.18 17.67
C MET A 261 -0.19 1.25 17.50
N ASP A 262 -0.67 1.90 18.56
CA ASP A 262 -1.15 3.27 18.48
C ASP A 262 -0.03 4.33 18.54
N ILE A 263 1.23 3.94 18.73
CA ILE A 263 2.34 4.89 18.98
C ILE A 263 3.39 4.87 17.86
N VAL A 264 3.53 3.76 17.13
CA VAL A 264 4.56 3.62 16.08
C VAL A 264 3.95 3.77 14.68
N LEU A 265 4.61 4.55 13.83
CA LEU A 265 4.36 4.56 12.38
C LEU A 265 5.43 3.72 11.70
N ASP A 266 5.02 2.75 10.89
CA ASP A 266 5.94 1.86 10.18
C ASP A 266 5.87 2.02 8.67
N PHE A 267 7.04 1.99 8.03
CA PHE A 267 7.19 2.09 6.59
C PHE A 267 8.15 1.05 6.06
N TYR A 268 7.85 0.52 4.88
CA TYR A 268 8.76 -0.31 4.10
C TYR A 268 9.07 0.41 2.79
N VAL A 269 10.36 0.56 2.49
CA VAL A 269 10.87 1.11 1.24
C VAL A 269 11.39 -0.05 0.39
N GLY A 270 10.57 -0.46 -0.58
CA GLY A 270 10.88 -1.55 -1.50
C GLY A 270 11.82 -1.13 -2.64
N GLY A 271 11.74 -1.84 -3.75
CA GLY A 271 12.68 -1.67 -4.87
C GLY A 271 14.03 -2.32 -4.54
N GLU A 272 15.13 -1.72 -4.94
CA GLU A 272 16.49 -2.26 -4.67
C GLU A 272 16.97 -1.97 -3.23
N LEU A 273 16.26 -1.11 -2.50
CA LEU A 273 16.69 -0.65 -1.17
C LEU A 273 16.33 -1.65 -0.08
N HIS A 274 15.07 -2.12 -0.06
CA HIS A 274 14.54 -3.03 0.96
C HIS A 274 14.82 -2.52 2.39
N TRP A 275 14.37 -1.31 2.72
CA TRP A 275 14.58 -0.71 4.04
C TRP A 275 13.32 -0.67 4.89
N GLY A 276 13.50 -0.82 6.20
CA GLY A 276 12.46 -0.61 7.20
C GLY A 276 12.61 0.74 7.91
N LEU A 277 11.49 1.38 8.24
CA LEU A 277 11.47 2.59 9.05
C LEU A 277 10.39 2.47 10.12
N GLU A 278 10.74 2.79 11.35
CA GLU A 278 9.81 2.90 12.48
C GLU A 278 9.96 4.29 13.09
N VAL A 279 8.84 5.00 13.22
CA VAL A 279 8.82 6.35 13.80
C VAL A 279 7.99 6.31 15.07
N LEU A 280 8.64 6.58 16.19
CA LEU A 280 8.04 6.62 17.51
C LEU A 280 7.40 8.00 17.72
N VAL A 281 6.07 8.02 17.89
CA VAL A 281 5.29 9.24 18.12
C VAL A 281 4.77 9.22 19.55
N GLY A 282 5.53 9.79 20.50
CA GLY A 282 5.14 9.87 21.91
C GLY A 282 6.32 9.71 22.87
N ASP A 283 6.05 9.14 24.05
CA ASP A 283 7.04 8.98 25.14
C ASP A 283 8.00 7.79 24.94
N GLU A 284 7.77 6.94 23.94
CA GLU A 284 8.66 5.81 23.64
C GLU A 284 10.02 6.30 23.13
N ARG A 285 11.09 5.68 23.64
CA ARG A 285 12.47 6.04 23.33
C ARG A 285 13.15 4.94 22.54
N VAL A 286 13.99 5.34 21.58
CA VAL A 286 14.81 4.43 20.76
C VAL A 286 15.64 3.45 21.60
N GLU A 287 16.14 3.87 22.77
CA GLU A 287 17.00 3.05 23.64
C GLU A 287 16.30 1.82 24.23
N THR A 288 14.97 1.86 24.31
CA THR A 288 14.13 0.83 24.90
C THR A 288 13.30 0.09 23.87
N TYR A 289 13.40 0.48 22.59
CA TYR A 289 12.53 -0.02 21.53
C TYR A 289 13.23 -1.07 20.67
N ASP A 290 12.72 -2.30 20.74
CA ASP A 290 13.16 -3.40 19.87
C ASP A 290 12.43 -3.32 18.52
N SER A 291 13.23 -3.10 17.47
CA SER A 291 12.69 -2.93 16.11
C SER A 291 11.95 -4.16 15.62
N GLN A 292 10.77 -3.92 15.04
CA GLN A 292 9.98 -4.97 14.40
C GLN A 292 10.60 -5.46 13.09
N PHE A 293 11.56 -4.72 12.51
CA PHE A 293 12.31 -5.13 11.31
C PHE A 293 13.55 -5.97 11.60
N ALA A 294 13.90 -6.17 12.88
CA ALA A 294 14.96 -7.09 13.29
C ALA A 294 14.68 -8.52 12.79
N CYS A 295 15.71 -9.38 12.74
CA CYS A 295 15.63 -10.75 12.21
C CYS A 295 14.48 -11.58 12.83
N HIS A 296 14.22 -11.38 14.12
CA HIS A 296 13.15 -12.06 14.86
C HIS A 296 11.96 -11.15 15.20
N GLY A 297 11.93 -9.95 14.62
CA GLY A 297 10.82 -9.02 14.76
C GLY A 297 9.65 -9.41 13.87
N LYS A 298 8.50 -8.77 14.09
CA LYS A 298 7.24 -9.00 13.34
C LYS A 298 7.40 -8.91 11.82
N TYR A 299 8.28 -8.02 11.33
CA TYR A 299 8.57 -7.78 9.92
C TYR A 299 9.84 -8.49 9.45
N GLY A 300 10.41 -9.39 10.25
CA GLY A 300 11.67 -10.08 9.97
C GLY A 300 11.66 -10.84 8.64
N ALA A 301 10.52 -11.42 8.26
CA ALA A 301 10.32 -12.13 6.99
C ALA A 301 10.50 -11.26 5.74
N LEU A 302 10.44 -9.93 5.85
CA LEU A 302 10.77 -9.02 4.74
C LEU A 302 12.25 -8.97 4.40
N GLY A 303 13.12 -9.42 5.33
CA GLY A 303 14.56 -9.43 5.14
C GLY A 303 15.13 -8.09 4.72
N VAL A 304 14.73 -7.01 5.41
CA VAL A 304 15.26 -5.68 5.10
C VAL A 304 16.79 -5.66 5.21
N THR A 305 17.46 -4.96 4.28
CA THR A 305 18.92 -4.80 4.26
C THR A 305 19.40 -3.81 5.33
N ALA A 306 18.56 -2.85 5.67
CA ALA A 306 18.77 -1.90 6.75
C ALA A 306 17.43 -1.42 7.31
N TYR A 307 17.44 -0.95 8.55
CA TYR A 307 16.29 -0.25 9.12
C TYR A 307 16.72 0.91 10.02
N ALA A 308 15.80 1.86 10.20
CA ALA A 308 15.98 2.95 11.15
C ALA A 308 14.79 3.10 12.09
N VAL A 309 15.08 3.37 13.36
CA VAL A 309 14.10 3.78 14.38
C VAL A 309 14.32 5.27 14.67
N VAL A 310 13.25 6.05 14.52
CA VAL A 310 13.25 7.51 14.65
C VAL A 310 12.43 7.90 15.88
N ASP A 311 13.09 8.47 16.88
CA ASP A 311 12.44 9.04 18.07
C ASP A 311 12.23 10.55 17.84
N LEU A 312 10.96 10.92 17.68
CA LEU A 312 10.54 12.31 17.55
C LEU A 312 10.32 12.99 18.91
N GLY A 313 10.10 12.24 20.00
CA GLY A 313 10.05 12.81 21.35
C GLY A 313 11.41 13.38 21.79
N ALA A 314 12.51 12.95 21.18
CA ALA A 314 13.83 13.56 21.37
C ALA A 314 13.96 14.90 20.63
N TYR A 315 13.34 15.01 19.45
CA TYR A 315 13.32 16.25 18.67
C TYR A 315 12.71 17.41 19.46
N GLU A 316 11.66 17.15 20.24
CA GLU A 316 11.02 18.15 21.11
C GLU A 316 11.95 18.71 22.19
N ALA A 317 12.92 17.91 22.66
CA ALA A 317 13.83 18.30 23.73
C ALA A 317 15.13 18.96 23.21
N THR A 318 15.62 18.54 22.04
CA THR A 318 16.97 18.92 21.56
C THR A 318 16.98 19.67 20.23
N GLY A 319 15.85 19.74 19.52
CA GLY A 319 15.78 20.28 18.15
C GLY A 319 16.37 19.35 17.08
N GLU A 320 16.81 18.14 17.44
CA GLU A 320 17.30 17.12 16.52
C GLU A 320 16.66 15.76 16.83
N PRO A 321 16.16 15.01 15.82
CA PRO A 321 15.55 13.72 16.07
C PRO A 321 16.64 12.69 16.34
N LYS A 322 16.39 11.78 17.28
CA LYS A 322 17.31 10.68 17.52
C LYS A 322 17.00 9.56 16.53
N ILE A 323 17.99 9.21 15.72
CA ILE A 323 17.88 8.16 14.69
C ILE A 323 18.86 7.05 15.06
N ALA A 324 18.35 5.85 15.33
CA ALA A 324 19.17 4.64 15.40
C ALA A 324 19.05 3.89 14.07
N VAL A 325 20.20 3.53 13.49
CA VAL A 325 20.27 2.80 12.23
C VAL A 325 20.96 1.47 12.46
N CYS A 326 20.37 0.40 11.92
CA CYS A 326 20.93 -0.93 11.91
C CYS A 326 21.08 -1.42 10.47
N HIS A 327 22.23 -2.01 10.17
CA HIS A 327 22.54 -2.65 8.90
C HIS A 327 22.66 -4.17 9.15
N LYS A 328 22.07 -4.98 8.26
CA LYS A 328 22.21 -6.44 8.31
C LYS A 328 23.43 -6.92 7.53
#